data_AF-A0A2V6DLL7-F1
#
_entry.id   AF-A0A2V6DLL7-F1
#
_cell.length_a   1.000
_cell.length_b   1.000
_cell.length_c   1.000
_cell.angle_alpha   90.00
_cell.angle_beta   90.00
_cell.angle_gamma   90.00
#
_symmetry.space_group_name_H-M   'P 1'
#
loop_
_entity.id
_entity.type
_entity.pdbx_description
1 polymer ?
#
loop_
_entity_poly.entity_id
_entity_poly.type
_entity_poly.pdbx_seq_one_letter_code
_entity_poly.pdbx_strand_id
1 'polypeptide(L)'
;MTTKPQAIAYWLLPETAAREVFAEKISELARRFETPVFAPHVSVFIAPANSRPPAEILRELGAVTIELTIHSIRFSAQFTKTLFVQFERSVSLQELGDRIWKASLAPERDVIDPHMSLLYASLAAEKKKALVDQITFPFREVSFSSICAMRCARPTATIAEVEQWRLLAP
;
A
#
# COMPACT_ATOMS: atom_id res chain seq x y z
N MET A 1 -0.19 24.08 16.74
CA MET A 1 0.28 23.08 15.76
C MET A 1 -0.96 22.48 15.11
N THR A 2 -1.18 22.71 13.83
CA THR A 2 -2.32 22.12 13.10
C THR A 2 -2.05 20.63 12.89
N THR A 3 -2.87 19.78 13.49
CA THR A 3 -2.79 18.32 13.29
C THR A 3 -3.11 18.00 11.84
N LYS A 4 -2.24 17.24 11.18
CA LYS A 4 -2.43 16.79 9.80
C LYS A 4 -3.70 15.94 9.69
N PRO A 5 -4.51 16.10 8.62
CA PRO A 5 -5.74 15.33 8.48
C PRO A 5 -5.45 13.83 8.46
N GLN A 6 -6.30 13.08 9.17
CA GLN A 6 -6.27 11.62 9.19
C GLN A 6 -7.15 11.06 8.08
N ALA A 7 -6.87 9.84 7.67
CA ALA A 7 -7.66 9.08 6.72
C ALA A 7 -7.68 7.59 7.10
N ILE A 8 -8.58 6.85 6.45
CA ILE A 8 -8.67 5.40 6.51
C ILE A 8 -8.16 4.85 5.18
N ALA A 9 -7.01 4.18 5.20
CA ALA A 9 -6.47 3.48 4.04
C ALA A 9 -6.87 2.02 4.07
N TYR A 10 -7.45 1.53 2.97
CA TYR A 10 -7.78 0.13 2.77
C TYR A 10 -6.65 -0.56 2.01
N TRP A 11 -6.09 -1.61 2.58
CA TRP A 11 -4.89 -2.28 2.11
C TRP A 11 -5.20 -3.71 1.72
N LEU A 12 -4.87 -4.07 0.48
CA LEU A 12 -4.88 -5.43 0.00
C LEU A 12 -3.53 -6.09 0.31
N LEU A 13 -3.55 -7.28 0.91
CA LEU A 13 -2.36 -7.98 1.41
C LEU A 13 -2.06 -9.24 0.57
N PRO A 14 -0.80 -9.46 0.14
CA PRO A 14 -0.43 -10.65 -0.63
C PRO A 14 -0.66 -11.93 0.18
N GLU A 15 -0.80 -13.07 -0.49
CA GLU A 15 -0.79 -14.39 0.17
C GLU A 15 0.56 -14.73 0.78
N THR A 16 0.58 -15.69 1.72
CA THR A 16 1.73 -15.99 2.60
C THR A 16 3.06 -16.11 1.84
N ALA A 17 3.12 -16.91 0.78
CA ALA A 17 4.38 -17.14 0.05
C ALA A 17 4.98 -15.84 -0.53
N ALA A 18 4.18 -15.03 -1.22
CA ALA A 18 4.65 -13.75 -1.75
C ALA A 18 4.87 -12.71 -0.65
N ARG A 19 4.00 -12.71 0.38
CA ARG A 19 4.06 -11.81 1.53
C ARG A 19 5.39 -11.94 2.27
N GLU A 20 5.85 -13.16 2.51
CA GLU A 20 7.13 -13.42 3.18
C GLU A 20 8.31 -12.87 2.39
N VAL A 21 8.37 -13.14 1.08
CA VAL A 21 9.42 -12.62 0.19
C VAL A 21 9.44 -11.09 0.17
N PHE A 22 8.27 -10.45 0.08
CA PHE A 22 8.19 -8.99 0.12
C PHE A 22 8.54 -8.41 1.50
N ALA A 23 8.09 -9.04 2.58
CA ALA A 23 8.39 -8.59 3.94
C ALA A 23 9.89 -8.69 4.25
N GLU A 24 10.56 -9.74 3.77
CA GLU A 24 12.02 -9.87 3.88
C GLU A 24 12.73 -8.72 3.15
N LYS A 25 12.33 -8.46 1.89
CA LYS A 25 12.92 -7.35 1.11
C LYS A 25 12.68 -5.98 1.75
N ILE A 26 11.46 -5.71 2.23
CA ILE A 26 11.14 -4.48 2.96
C ILE A 26 12.01 -4.36 4.21
N SER A 27 12.15 -5.43 4.99
CA SER A 27 12.95 -5.44 6.23
C SER A 27 14.44 -5.22 5.96
N GLU A 28 14.98 -5.84 4.90
CA GLU A 28 16.37 -5.64 4.47
C GLU A 28 16.63 -4.17 4.11
N LEU A 29 15.76 -3.57 3.28
CA LEU A 29 15.88 -2.18 2.86
C LEU A 29 15.70 -1.23 4.03
N ALA A 30 14.70 -1.47 4.88
CA ALA A 30 14.43 -0.67 6.06
C ALA A 30 15.62 -0.63 7.02
N ARG A 31 16.25 -1.79 7.28
CA ARG A 31 17.48 -1.87 8.08
C ARG A 31 18.65 -1.12 7.42
N ARG A 32 18.83 -1.29 6.11
CA ARG A 32 19.92 -0.65 5.35
C ARG A 32 19.85 0.88 5.36
N PHE A 33 18.64 1.44 5.42
CA PHE A 33 18.41 2.88 5.32
C PHE A 33 17.85 3.50 6.61
N GLU A 34 17.82 2.74 7.72
CA GLU A 34 17.31 3.17 9.03
C GLU A 34 15.89 3.78 8.94
N THR A 35 15.00 3.09 8.25
CA THR A 35 13.60 3.49 8.07
C THR A 35 12.63 2.49 8.71
N PRO A 36 11.36 2.87 8.94
CA PRO A 36 10.37 1.94 9.48
C PRO A 36 10.14 0.71 8.59
N VAL A 37 9.87 -0.42 9.23
CA VAL A 37 9.32 -1.62 8.59
C VAL A 37 7.79 -1.48 8.55
N PHE A 38 7.19 -1.88 7.43
CA PHE A 38 5.73 -1.90 7.25
C PHE A 38 5.32 -3.19 6.53
N ALA A 39 4.06 -3.60 6.69
CA ALA A 39 3.55 -4.79 6.01
C ALA A 39 3.49 -4.57 4.49
N PRO A 40 3.84 -5.56 3.65
CA PRO A 40 3.65 -5.46 2.20
C PRO A 40 2.16 -5.33 1.87
N HIS A 41 1.79 -4.29 1.13
CA HIS A 41 0.39 -3.99 0.82
C HIS A 41 0.24 -3.19 -0.48
N VAL A 42 -0.92 -3.34 -1.13
CA VAL A 42 -1.40 -2.44 -2.18
C VAL A 42 -2.53 -1.58 -1.59
N SER A 43 -2.39 -0.25 -1.68
CA SER A 43 -3.48 0.65 -1.28
C SER A 43 -4.61 0.59 -2.31
N VAL A 44 -5.80 0.18 -1.87
CA VAL A 44 -6.99 0.03 -2.73
C VAL A 44 -7.79 1.33 -2.77
N PHE A 45 -8.02 1.95 -1.60
CA PHE A 45 -8.76 3.20 -1.48
C PHE A 45 -8.37 3.94 -0.20
N ILE A 46 -8.44 5.27 -0.22
CA ILE A 46 -8.20 6.12 0.96
C ILE A 46 -9.45 6.96 1.24
N ALA A 47 -10.22 6.54 2.25
CA ALA A 47 -11.43 7.19 2.67
C ALA A 47 -11.17 8.33 3.69
N PRO A 48 -12.05 9.34 3.78
CA PRO A 48 -12.06 10.29 4.89
C PRO A 48 -12.10 9.61 6.26
N ALA A 49 -11.47 10.21 7.28
CA ALA A 49 -11.45 9.63 8.64
C ALA A 49 -12.83 9.50 9.29
N ASN A 50 -13.82 10.28 8.84
CA ASN A 50 -15.21 10.24 9.33
C ASN A 50 -16.13 9.34 8.51
N SER A 51 -15.58 8.50 7.61
CA SER A 51 -16.35 7.46 6.92
C SER A 51 -16.92 6.42 7.89
N ARG A 52 -17.82 5.57 7.37
CA ARG A 52 -18.42 4.45 8.10
C ARG A 52 -17.34 3.58 8.78
N PRO A 53 -17.66 2.88 9.89
CA PRO A 53 -16.73 2.01 10.58
C PRO A 53 -16.08 1.00 9.63
N PRO A 54 -14.74 0.93 9.52
CA PRO A 54 -14.08 0.07 8.54
C PRO A 54 -14.41 -1.41 8.68
N ALA A 55 -14.60 -1.90 9.91
CA ALA A 55 -14.97 -3.29 10.17
C ALA A 55 -16.32 -3.68 9.53
N GLU A 56 -17.29 -2.75 9.48
CA GLU A 56 -18.58 -3.00 8.82
C GLU A 56 -18.40 -3.09 7.31
N ILE A 57 -17.63 -2.16 6.73
CA ILE A 57 -17.32 -2.16 5.30
C ILE A 57 -16.61 -3.46 4.90
N LEU A 58 -15.57 -3.87 5.63
CA LEU A 58 -14.83 -5.10 5.34
C LEU A 58 -15.73 -6.34 5.42
N ARG A 59 -16.64 -6.40 6.42
CA ARG A 59 -17.63 -7.48 6.52
C ARG A 59 -18.59 -7.53 5.33
N GLU A 60 -19.04 -6.37 4.83
CA GLU A 60 -19.89 -6.27 3.64
C GLU A 60 -19.16 -6.64 2.34
N LEU A 61 -17.84 -6.45 2.29
CA LEU A 61 -17.04 -6.87 1.14
C LEU A 61 -16.98 -8.39 1.00
N GLY A 62 -16.95 -9.11 2.13
CA GLY A 62 -16.78 -10.55 2.17
C GLY A 62 -15.37 -10.98 1.77
N ALA A 63 -15.23 -12.23 1.31
CA ALA A 63 -13.95 -12.74 0.83
C ALA A 63 -13.49 -11.98 -0.42
N VAL A 64 -12.19 -11.72 -0.50
CA VAL A 64 -11.53 -11.05 -1.62
C VAL A 64 -10.48 -11.99 -2.17
N THR A 65 -10.41 -12.14 -3.49
CA THR A 65 -9.31 -12.79 -4.20
C THR A 65 -8.97 -11.96 -5.42
N ILE A 66 -7.75 -11.46 -5.48
CA ILE A 66 -7.23 -10.66 -6.60
C ILE A 66 -5.86 -11.18 -6.96
N GLU A 67 -5.62 -11.37 -8.24
CA GLU A 67 -4.29 -11.63 -8.79
C GLU A 67 -3.78 -10.38 -9.50
N LEU A 68 -2.54 -9.99 -9.23
CA LEU A 68 -1.88 -8.88 -9.91
C LEU A 68 -0.54 -9.33 -10.50
N THR A 69 -0.25 -8.85 -11.71
CA THR A 69 1.02 -9.10 -12.39
C THR A 69 1.99 -7.96 -12.13
N ILE A 70 3.20 -8.29 -11.70
CA ILE A 70 4.31 -7.34 -11.55
C ILE A 70 4.71 -6.86 -12.95
N HIS A 71 4.54 -5.56 -13.18
CA HIS A 71 4.99 -4.89 -14.39
C HIS A 71 6.48 -4.54 -14.30
N SER A 72 6.89 -3.85 -13.22
CA SER A 72 8.28 -3.43 -13.02
C SER A 72 8.57 -2.98 -11.59
N ILE A 73 9.84 -2.78 -11.24
CA ILE A 73 10.24 -2.02 -10.05
C ILE A 73 10.50 -0.58 -10.47
N ARG A 74 9.96 0.39 -9.71
CA ARG A 74 10.05 1.82 -10.04
C ARG A 74 10.38 2.64 -8.80
N PHE A 75 10.72 3.90 -9.03
CA PHE A 75 10.96 4.89 -7.99
C PHE A 75 10.38 6.26 -8.40
N SER A 76 10.21 7.15 -7.43
CA SER A 76 9.76 8.52 -7.67
C SER A 76 10.27 9.49 -6.58
N ALA A 77 9.90 10.76 -6.70
CA ALA A 77 10.14 11.77 -5.67
C ALA A 77 9.10 11.73 -4.52
N GLN A 78 7.94 11.11 -4.72
CA GLN A 78 6.92 10.99 -3.67
C GLN A 78 7.40 10.04 -2.56
N PHE A 79 7.29 10.47 -1.30
CA PHE A 79 7.78 9.72 -0.13
C PHE A 79 7.26 8.27 -0.09
N THR A 80 5.95 8.07 -0.24
CA THR A 80 5.32 6.74 -0.28
C THR A 80 5.57 5.95 -1.58
N LYS A 81 6.25 6.55 -2.55
CA LYS A 81 6.70 5.91 -3.79
C LYS A 81 8.20 6.08 -3.97
N THR A 82 8.97 5.97 -2.88
CA THR A 82 10.43 6.05 -2.91
C THR A 82 11.01 4.92 -3.75
N LEU A 83 10.60 3.68 -3.48
CA LEU A 83 10.91 2.47 -4.25
C LEU A 83 9.70 1.55 -4.13
N PHE A 84 9.22 1.00 -5.23
CA PHE A 84 7.98 0.23 -5.23
C PHE A 84 7.90 -0.77 -6.38
N VAL A 85 7.18 -1.85 -6.14
CA VAL A 85 6.68 -2.75 -7.19
C VAL A 85 5.51 -2.06 -7.87
N GLN A 86 5.58 -1.87 -9.18
CA GLN A 86 4.46 -1.47 -10.02
C GLN A 86 3.77 -2.73 -10.53
N PHE A 87 2.47 -2.82 -10.31
CA PHE A 87 1.62 -3.84 -10.91
C PHE A 87 0.96 -3.31 -12.18
N GLU A 88 0.52 -4.23 -13.04
CA GLU A 88 -0.39 -3.92 -14.13
C GLU A 88 -1.75 -3.43 -13.60
N ARG A 89 -2.46 -2.62 -14.41
CA ARG A 89 -3.81 -2.19 -14.05
C ARG A 89 -4.75 -3.39 -14.05
N SER A 90 -5.61 -3.47 -13.05
CA SER A 90 -6.54 -4.58 -12.88
C SER A 90 -7.97 -4.06 -12.73
N VAL A 91 -8.88 -4.61 -13.54
CA VAL A 91 -10.31 -4.31 -13.46
C VAL A 91 -10.89 -4.78 -12.13
N SER A 92 -10.56 -5.99 -11.68
CA SER A 92 -11.05 -6.52 -10.40
C SER A 92 -10.57 -5.72 -9.20
N LEU A 93 -9.35 -5.18 -9.25
CA LEU A 93 -8.86 -4.26 -8.22
C LEU A 93 -9.61 -2.93 -8.23
N GLN A 94 -9.89 -2.37 -9.41
CA GLN A 94 -10.69 -1.15 -9.53
C GLN A 94 -12.12 -1.37 -9.02
N GLU A 95 -12.74 -2.51 -9.33
CA GLU A 95 -14.08 -2.87 -8.83
C GLU A 95 -14.09 -3.00 -7.30
N LEU A 96 -13.05 -3.59 -6.70
CA LEU A 96 -12.90 -3.61 -5.24
C LEU A 96 -12.80 -2.19 -4.66
N GLY A 97 -11.98 -1.33 -5.26
CA GLY A 97 -11.88 0.08 -4.88
C GLY A 97 -13.22 0.81 -4.98
N ASP A 98 -13.99 0.55 -6.04
CA ASP A 98 -15.30 1.15 -6.25
C ASP A 98 -16.32 0.70 -5.21
N ARG A 99 -16.27 -0.57 -4.80
CA ARG A 99 -17.11 -1.09 -3.71
C ARG A 99 -16.78 -0.41 -2.39
N ILE A 100 -15.50 -0.25 -2.06
CA ILE A 100 -15.04 0.44 -0.85
C ILE A 100 -15.41 1.92 -0.89
N TRP A 101 -15.22 2.58 -2.03
CA TRP A 101 -15.57 3.99 -2.25
C TRP A 101 -17.06 4.22 -1.98
N LYS A 102 -17.93 3.42 -2.61
CA LYS A 102 -19.39 3.46 -2.40
C LYS A 102 -19.76 3.22 -0.93
N ALA A 103 -19.19 2.18 -0.32
CA ALA A 103 -19.46 1.84 1.07
C ALA A 103 -18.94 2.89 2.06
N SER A 104 -17.90 3.64 1.71
CA SER A 104 -17.32 4.71 2.52
C SER A 104 -18.05 6.05 2.41
N LEU A 105 -19.00 6.18 1.46
CA LEU A 105 -19.68 7.43 1.11
C LEU A 105 -18.70 8.58 0.82
N ALA A 106 -17.55 8.24 0.24
CA ALA A 106 -16.51 9.22 -0.04
C ALA A 106 -16.90 10.09 -1.25
N PRO A 107 -16.56 11.39 -1.24
CA PRO A 107 -17.02 12.33 -2.26
C PRO A 107 -16.40 12.07 -3.63
N GLU A 108 -15.17 11.55 -3.66
CA GLU A 108 -14.39 11.37 -4.88
C GLU A 108 -14.02 9.89 -5.05
N ARG A 109 -14.09 9.45 -6.31
CA ARG A 109 -13.67 8.13 -6.76
C ARG A 109 -12.27 8.24 -7.35
N ASP A 110 -11.37 7.34 -6.94
CA ASP A 110 -10.00 7.29 -7.44
C ASP A 110 -9.83 6.22 -8.54
N VAL A 111 -8.94 6.51 -9.50
CA VAL A 111 -8.42 5.49 -10.42
C VAL A 111 -7.18 4.87 -9.79
N ILE A 112 -7.19 3.55 -9.62
CA ILE A 112 -6.10 2.83 -8.95
C ILE A 112 -4.90 2.68 -9.90
N ASP A 113 -3.76 3.19 -9.47
CA ASP A 113 -2.43 2.91 -10.02
C ASP A 113 -1.70 1.95 -9.06
N PRO A 114 -1.84 0.63 -9.27
CA PRO A 114 -1.51 -0.36 -8.26
C PRO A 114 -0.01 -0.47 -8.07
N HIS A 115 0.41 -0.23 -6.85
CA HIS A 115 1.79 -0.33 -6.44
C HIS A 115 1.88 -0.84 -5.01
N MET A 116 3.00 -1.47 -4.70
CA MET A 116 3.37 -1.85 -3.34
C MET A 116 4.76 -1.29 -3.05
N SER A 117 4.82 -0.43 -2.04
CA SER A 117 6.06 0.20 -1.63
C SER A 117 7.02 -0.83 -1.02
N LEU A 118 8.31 -0.65 -1.29
CA LEU A 118 9.40 -1.45 -0.73
C LEU A 118 10.23 -0.67 0.29
N LEU A 119 10.19 0.67 0.23
CA LEU A 119 10.96 1.57 1.08
C LEU A 119 10.28 2.94 1.17
N TYR A 120 10.40 3.61 2.31
CA TYR A 120 10.03 5.02 2.50
C TYR A 120 11.23 5.81 3.02
N ALA A 121 11.95 6.49 2.13
CA ALA A 121 13.20 7.16 2.46
C ALA A 121 13.44 8.39 1.59
N SER A 122 14.13 9.40 2.15
CA SER A 122 14.67 10.50 1.35
C SER A 122 16.01 10.08 0.75
N LEU A 123 16.01 9.71 -0.53
CA LEU A 123 17.20 9.27 -1.26
C LEU A 123 17.41 10.12 -2.53
N ALA A 124 18.66 10.30 -2.92
CA ALA A 124 19.02 10.86 -4.23
C ALA A 124 18.58 9.91 -5.37
N ALA A 125 18.27 10.46 -6.55
CA ALA A 125 17.72 9.71 -7.67
C ALA A 125 18.67 8.59 -8.15
N GLU A 126 19.97 8.85 -8.13
CA GLU A 126 21.02 7.92 -8.54
C GLU A 126 21.03 6.67 -7.64
N LYS A 127 20.86 6.88 -6.32
CA LYS A 127 20.75 5.78 -5.35
C LYS A 127 19.49 4.95 -5.58
N LYS A 128 18.34 5.60 -5.86
CA LYS A 128 17.08 4.88 -6.17
C LYS A 128 17.20 4.05 -7.44
N LYS A 129 17.82 4.62 -8.49
CA LYS A 129 18.06 3.92 -9.76
C LYS A 129 18.91 2.66 -9.56
N ALA A 130 20.03 2.78 -8.84
CA ALA A 130 20.88 1.63 -8.55
C ALA A 130 20.17 0.52 -7.77
N LEU A 131 19.24 0.87 -6.87
CA LEU A 131 18.44 -0.11 -6.12
C LEU A 131 17.43 -0.83 -7.02
N VAL A 132 16.76 -0.12 -7.93
CA VAL A 132 15.81 -0.74 -8.88
C VAL A 132 16.48 -1.86 -9.68
N ASP A 133 17.69 -1.61 -10.17
CA ASP A 133 18.42 -2.56 -11.02
C ASP A 133 18.90 -3.81 -10.25
N GLN A 134 18.87 -3.80 -8.91
CA GLN A 134 19.31 -4.90 -8.04
C GLN A 134 18.16 -5.76 -7.51
N ILE A 135 16.92 -5.31 -7.62
CA ILE A 135 15.77 -6.00 -7.01
C ILE A 135 15.09 -6.86 -8.06
N THR A 136 15.05 -8.15 -7.78
CA THR A 136 14.26 -9.14 -8.51
C THR A 136 13.41 -9.94 -7.53
N PHE A 137 12.29 -10.45 -8.03
CA PHE A 137 11.43 -11.37 -7.29
C PHE A 137 11.34 -12.69 -8.04
N PRO A 138 11.20 -13.82 -7.34
CA PRO A 138 11.16 -15.15 -7.95
C PRO A 138 9.83 -15.46 -8.65
N PHE A 139 8.91 -14.49 -8.71
CA PHE A 139 7.59 -14.60 -9.30
C PHE A 139 7.22 -13.31 -10.02
N ARG A 140 6.24 -13.41 -10.92
CA ARG A 140 5.62 -12.25 -11.59
C ARG A 140 4.16 -12.07 -11.20
N GLU A 141 3.43 -13.14 -10.95
CA GLU A 141 2.04 -13.11 -10.51
C GLU A 141 1.99 -13.15 -8.98
N VAL A 142 1.10 -12.34 -8.39
CA VAL A 142 0.93 -12.25 -6.94
C VAL A 142 -0.56 -12.34 -6.62
N SER A 143 -0.92 -13.37 -5.86
CA SER A 143 -2.27 -13.53 -5.29
C SER A 143 -2.42 -12.72 -4.01
N PHE A 144 -3.58 -12.13 -3.84
CA PHE A 144 -3.99 -11.37 -2.67
C PHE A 144 -5.35 -11.89 -2.19
N SER A 145 -5.44 -12.25 -0.91
CA SER A 145 -6.66 -12.83 -0.33
C SER A 145 -7.08 -12.22 1.00
N SER A 146 -6.45 -11.12 1.41
CA SER A 146 -6.82 -10.42 2.64
C SER A 146 -6.85 -8.91 2.40
N ILE A 147 -7.76 -8.23 3.11
CA ILE A 147 -7.88 -6.78 3.08
C ILE A 147 -8.01 -6.27 4.52
N CYS A 148 -7.27 -5.22 4.86
CA CYS A 148 -7.40 -4.57 6.16
C CYS A 148 -7.59 -3.06 6.01
N ALA A 149 -7.95 -2.40 7.10
CA ALA A 149 -8.11 -0.95 7.17
C ALA A 149 -7.17 -0.33 8.21
N MET A 150 -6.49 0.73 7.81
CA MET A 150 -5.47 1.42 8.60
C MET A 150 -5.81 2.89 8.75
N ARG A 151 -5.58 3.45 9.93
CA ARG A 151 -5.54 4.89 10.14
C ARG A 151 -4.15 5.42 9.78
N CYS A 152 -4.11 6.49 8.98
CA CYS A 152 -2.87 7.18 8.62
C CYS A 152 -3.06 8.69 8.45
N ALA A 153 -1.95 9.43 8.46
CA ALA A 153 -1.94 10.82 8.02
C ALA A 153 -2.04 10.91 6.48
N ARG A 154 -2.80 11.89 5.96
CA ARG A 154 -2.94 12.12 4.51
C ARG A 154 -2.41 13.50 4.08
N PRO A 155 -1.52 13.57 3.07
CA PRO A 155 -0.72 12.47 2.54
C PRO A 155 0.32 12.00 3.58
N THR A 156 0.68 10.72 3.65
CA THR A 156 1.83 10.32 4.48
C THR A 156 3.12 10.80 3.80
N ALA A 157 3.96 11.55 4.53
CA ALA A 157 5.13 12.25 3.97
C ALA A 157 6.39 12.12 4.84
N THR A 158 6.30 11.57 6.05
CA THR A 158 7.45 11.41 6.96
C THR A 158 7.50 10.02 7.59
N ILE A 159 8.68 9.64 8.07
CA ILE A 159 8.91 8.42 8.84
C ILE A 159 8.03 8.37 10.09
N ALA A 160 7.98 9.47 10.85
CA ALA A 160 7.16 9.57 12.06
C ALA A 160 5.66 9.36 11.78
N GLU A 161 5.17 9.77 10.60
CA GLU A 161 3.77 9.52 10.21
C GLU A 161 3.50 8.04 9.87
N VAL A 162 4.50 7.32 9.34
CA VAL A 162 4.40 5.87 9.08
C VAL A 162 4.33 5.09 10.39
N GLU A 163 5.15 5.46 11.37
CA GLU A 163 5.17 4.81 12.70
C GLU A 163 3.87 5.02 13.49
N GLN A 164 3.09 6.04 13.13
CA GLN A 164 1.79 6.33 13.72
C GLN A 164 0.63 5.58 13.07
N TRP A 165 0.87 4.79 12.02
CA TRP A 165 -0.17 3.97 11.40
C TRP A 165 -0.77 2.99 12.41
N ARG A 166 -2.10 2.86 12.39
CA ARG A 166 -2.82 1.98 13.31
C ARG A 166 -3.83 1.12 12.55
N LEU A 167 -3.79 -0.18 12.82
CA LEU A 167 -4.84 -1.09 12.36
C LEU A 167 -6.18 -0.70 12.99
N LEU A 168 -7.20 -0.57 12.16
CA LEU A 168 -8.57 -0.32 12.56
C LEU A 168 -9.44 -1.58 12.44
N ALA A 169 -9.22 -2.37 11.39
CA ALA A 169 -9.90 -3.64 11.16
C ALA A 169 -9.01 -4.57 10.30
N PRO A 170 -8.86 -5.86 10.66
CA PRO A 170 -8.14 -6.85 9.88
C PRO A 170 -8.95 -7.41 8.71
#